data_AF-A0A6I2FZV2-F1
#
_entry.id   AF-A0A6I2FZV2-F1
#
_cell.length_a   1.000
_cell.length_b   1.000
_cell.length_c   1.000
_cell.angle_alpha   90.00
_cell.angle_beta   90.00
_cell.angle_gamma   90.00
#
_symmetry.space_group_name_H-M   'P 1'
#
loop_
_entity.id
_entity.type
_entity.pdbx_description
1 polymer ?
#
loop_
_entity_poly.entity_id
_entity_poly.type
_entity_poly.pdbx_seq_one_letter_code
_entity_poly.pdbx_strand_id
1 'polypeptide(L)'
;MQAIIDRINREKKAAEAERALAEASTVGYSVRGLWSCYADPGELSAAQAHVAMHLHLECGVNNCRVRWQPRNALAEAGRMVLDARADRAVAPRVKLFTLLRVAVFGYGALFFGGRHAVR
;
A
#
# COMPACT_ATOMS: atom_id res chain seq x y z
N MET A 1 37.14 8.66 30.97
CA MET A 1 37.15 7.49 30.06
C MET A 1 35.74 7.10 29.60
N GLN A 2 34.76 7.01 30.51
CA GLN A 2 33.38 6.63 30.19
C GLN A 2 32.68 7.50 29.13
N ALA A 3 32.87 8.82 29.19
CA ALA A 3 32.23 9.76 28.24
C ALA A 3 32.62 9.54 26.77
N ILE A 4 33.82 8.99 26.50
CA ILE A 4 34.29 8.69 25.15
C ILE A 4 33.61 7.42 24.63
N ILE A 5 33.50 6.40 25.48
CA ILE A 5 32.83 5.13 25.18
C ILE A 5 31.35 5.38 24.87
N ASP A 6 30.68 6.22 25.65
CA ASP A 6 29.27 6.53 25.44
C ASP A 6 29.04 7.27 24.12
N ARG A 7 29.97 8.14 23.72
CA ARG A 7 29.91 8.84 22.44
C ARG A 7 30.07 7.88 21.27
N ILE A 8 31.07 6.99 21.33
CA ILE A 8 31.31 5.97 20.29
C ILE A 8 30.08 5.05 20.15
N ASN A 9 29.47 4.65 21.26
CA ASN A 9 28.28 3.81 21.24
C ASN A 9 27.06 4.52 20.63
N ARG A 10 26.90 5.83 20.86
CA ARG A 10 25.84 6.62 20.20
C ARG A 10 26.09 6.77 18.71
N GLU A 11 27.32 7.07 18.31
CA GLU A 11 27.71 7.18 16.90
C GLU A 11 27.53 5.84 16.17
N LYS A 12 27.87 4.72 16.82
CA LYS A 12 27.66 3.36 16.29
C LYS A 12 26.17 3.03 16.11
N LYS A 13 25.32 3.36 17.10
CA LYS A 13 23.86 3.17 16.98
C LYS A 13 23.25 4.03 15.86
N ALA A 14 23.74 5.25 15.66
CA ALA A 14 23.30 6.10 14.56
C ALA A 14 23.68 5.50 13.19
N ALA A 15 24.91 5.01 13.05
CA ALA A 15 25.39 4.35 11.83
C ALA A 15 24.67 3.02 11.54
N GLU A 16 24.31 2.25 12.58
CA GLU A 16 23.51 1.03 12.44
C GLU A 16 22.06 1.35 12.04
N ALA A 17 21.47 2.40 12.59
CA ALA A 17 20.13 2.87 12.18
C ALA A 17 20.13 3.38 10.73
N GLU A 18 21.18 4.10 10.32
CA GLU A 18 21.36 4.57 8.95
C GLU A 18 21.58 3.40 7.97
N ARG A 19 22.36 2.39 8.36
CA ARG A 19 22.49 1.13 7.59
C ARG A 19 21.19 0.36 7.49
N ALA A 20 20.43 0.21 8.58
CA ALA A 20 19.14 -0.46 8.55
C ALA A 20 18.14 0.29 7.64
N LEU A 21 18.23 1.62 7.61
CA LEU A 21 17.43 2.46 6.71
C LEU A 21 17.87 2.33 5.25
N ALA A 22 19.18 2.21 5.00
CA ALA A 22 19.74 1.95 3.67
C ALA A 22 19.46 0.51 3.17
N GLU A 23 19.46 -0.47 4.06
CA GLU A 23 19.16 -1.87 3.74
C GLU A 23 17.65 -2.08 3.49
N ALA A 24 16.79 -1.33 4.19
CA ALA A 24 15.38 -1.19 3.84
C ALA A 24 15.16 -0.49 2.48
N SER A 25 16.16 0.23 1.94
CA SER A 25 16.07 0.92 0.65
C SER A 25 16.38 0.02 -0.56
N THR A 26 16.93 -1.18 -0.39
CA THR A 26 17.33 -2.05 -1.52
C THR A 26 16.23 -2.99 -1.98
N VAL A 27 15.14 -3.13 -1.21
CA VAL A 27 13.95 -3.89 -1.63
C VAL A 27 13.08 -2.99 -2.51
N GLY A 28 13.38 -3.00 -3.81
CA GLY A 28 12.39 -2.80 -4.88
C GLY A 28 11.84 -1.38 -5.10
N TYR A 29 12.69 -0.35 -5.23
CA TYR A 29 12.27 0.90 -5.85
C TYR A 29 12.73 0.95 -7.32
N SER A 30 11.83 1.33 -8.23
CA SER A 30 12.25 2.09 -9.40
C SER A 30 11.75 3.51 -9.15
N VAL A 31 12.65 4.49 -9.07
CA VAL A 31 12.29 5.91 -8.83
C VAL A 31 11.21 6.34 -9.83
N ARG A 32 11.16 5.68 -11.00
CA ARG A 32 10.14 5.79 -12.04
C ARG A 32 8.69 5.60 -11.57
N GLY A 33 8.41 4.72 -10.60
CA GLY A 33 7.03 4.47 -10.12
C GLY A 33 6.40 5.69 -9.43
N LEU A 34 7.22 6.54 -8.81
CA LEU A 34 6.73 7.73 -8.11
C LEU A 34 6.42 8.92 -9.03
N TRP A 35 6.83 8.89 -10.31
CA TRP A 35 6.55 10.01 -11.23
C TRP A 35 5.20 9.90 -11.93
N SER A 36 4.55 8.74 -11.88
CA SER A 36 3.26 8.51 -12.54
C SER A 36 2.14 8.42 -11.52
N CYS A 37 1.17 9.33 -11.57
CA CYS A 37 0.02 9.37 -10.66
C CYS A 37 -0.79 8.06 -10.60
N TYR A 38 -0.71 7.25 -11.66
CA TYR A 38 -1.49 6.02 -11.82
C TYR A 38 -0.66 4.74 -11.65
N ALA A 39 0.67 4.86 -11.63
CA ALA A 39 1.52 3.71 -11.36
C ALA A 39 1.33 3.25 -9.91
N ASP A 40 1.42 1.94 -9.71
CA ASP A 40 1.47 1.38 -8.37
C ASP A 40 2.89 1.58 -7.82
N PRO A 41 3.06 2.35 -6.73
CA PRO A 41 4.37 2.56 -6.13
C PRO A 41 4.88 1.33 -5.34
N GLY A 42 4.03 0.31 -5.11
CA GLY A 42 4.38 -0.88 -4.34
C GLY A 42 4.27 -0.68 -2.83
N GLU A 43 4.88 -1.59 -2.06
CA GLU A 43 5.04 -1.42 -0.60
C GLU A 43 6.03 -0.28 -0.32
N LEU A 44 5.65 0.64 0.55
CA LEU A 44 6.44 1.83 0.86
C LEU A 44 6.77 1.87 2.34
N SER A 45 8.04 2.14 2.64
CA SER A 45 8.44 2.56 3.98
C SER A 45 7.90 3.95 4.31
N ALA A 46 7.81 4.29 5.59
CA ALA A 46 7.33 5.60 6.03
C ALA A 46 8.11 6.77 5.42
N ALA A 47 9.45 6.65 5.30
CA ALA A 47 10.27 7.68 4.68
C ALA A 47 9.94 7.88 3.19
N GLN A 48 9.74 6.79 2.45
CA GLN A 48 9.36 6.84 1.04
C GLN A 48 7.94 7.38 0.86
N ALA A 49 7.04 7.03 1.77
CA ALA A 49 5.69 7.56 1.76
C ALA A 49 5.68 9.09 1.92
N HIS A 50 6.53 9.64 2.79
CA HIS A 50 6.70 11.10 2.91
C HIS A 50 7.24 11.76 1.64
N VAL A 51 8.21 11.12 0.96
CA VAL A 51 8.75 11.62 -0.32
C VAL A 51 7.68 11.59 -1.40
N ALA A 52 6.93 10.50 -1.52
CA ALA A 52 5.83 10.38 -2.48
C ALA A 52 4.74 11.45 -2.24
N MET A 53 4.42 11.75 -0.97
CA MET A 53 3.49 12.82 -0.63
C MET A 53 4.00 14.21 -1.03
N HIS A 54 5.31 14.45 -0.93
CA HIS A 54 5.93 15.71 -1.39
C HIS A 54 5.93 15.85 -2.90
N LEU A 55 6.23 14.78 -3.64
CA LEU A 55 6.25 14.81 -5.11
C LEU A 55 4.86 15.07 -5.71
N HIS A 56 3.79 14.67 -5.02
CA HIS A 56 2.40 14.76 -5.50
C HIS A 56 1.58 15.80 -4.74
N LEU A 57 2.20 16.89 -4.27
CA LEU A 57 1.52 17.97 -3.52
C LEU A 57 0.31 18.54 -4.26
N GLU A 58 0.44 18.72 -5.58
CA GLU A 58 -0.60 19.28 -6.44
C GLU A 58 -1.67 18.25 -6.85
N CYS A 59 -1.38 16.95 -6.72
CA CYS A 59 -2.30 15.91 -7.14
C CYS A 59 -3.36 15.66 -6.08
N GLY A 60 -4.64 15.57 -6.45
CA GLY A 60 -5.70 15.22 -5.49
C GLY A 60 -5.51 13.83 -4.88
N VAL A 61 -5.65 13.70 -3.55
CA VAL A 61 -5.55 12.41 -2.82
C VAL A 61 -6.53 11.37 -3.37
N ASN A 62 -7.67 11.81 -3.90
CA ASN A 62 -8.71 10.93 -4.43
C ASN A 62 -8.37 10.36 -5.82
N ASN A 63 -7.48 11.01 -6.58
CA ASN A 63 -7.23 10.68 -7.99
C ASN A 63 -5.82 10.15 -8.23
N CYS A 64 -4.88 10.44 -7.33
CA CYS A 64 -3.51 9.96 -7.43
C CYS A 64 -3.28 8.75 -6.52
N ARG A 65 -3.01 7.60 -7.14
CA ARG A 65 -2.66 6.35 -6.42
C ARG A 65 -1.38 6.52 -5.61
N VAL A 66 -0.40 7.20 -6.20
CA VAL A 66 0.88 7.52 -5.56
C VAL A 66 0.72 8.51 -4.41
N ARG A 67 -0.42 9.19 -4.24
CA ARG A 67 -0.70 10.00 -3.04
C ARG A 67 -1.53 9.24 -2.01
N TRP A 68 -2.49 8.44 -2.47
CA TRP A 68 -3.39 7.68 -1.61
C TRP A 68 -2.67 6.54 -0.87
N GLN A 69 -1.85 5.77 -1.57
CA GLN A 69 -1.19 4.58 -1.01
C GLN A 69 -0.14 4.92 0.07
N PRO A 70 0.78 5.90 -0.12
CA PRO A 70 1.63 6.41 0.95
C PRO A 70 0.86 6.89 2.17
N ARG A 71 -0.27 7.58 1.94
CA ARG A 71 -1.07 8.16 3.00
C ARG A 71 -1.63 7.06 3.91
N ASN A 72 -2.11 5.98 3.31
CA ASN A 72 -2.59 4.82 4.06
C ASN A 72 -1.42 4.11 4.77
N ALA A 73 -0.27 3.91 4.11
CA ALA A 73 0.91 3.32 4.73
C ALA A 73 1.40 4.14 5.95
N LEU A 74 1.35 5.46 5.89
CA LEU A 74 1.67 6.34 7.01
C LEU A 74 0.63 6.27 8.13
N ALA A 75 -0.64 6.09 7.79
CA ALA A 75 -1.72 5.91 8.76
C ALA A 75 -1.60 4.57 9.49
N GLU A 76 -1.37 3.48 8.75
CA GLU A 76 -1.10 2.15 9.29
C GLU A 76 0.15 2.12 10.18
N ALA A 77 1.20 2.87 9.79
CA ALA A 77 2.41 3.02 10.60
C ALA A 77 2.24 3.95 11.82
N GLY A 78 1.05 4.51 12.06
CA GLY A 78 0.78 5.44 13.17
C GLY A 78 1.54 6.77 13.07
N ARG A 79 2.07 7.10 11.88
CA ARG A 79 2.79 8.36 11.60
C ARG A 79 1.86 9.48 11.15
N MET A 80 0.61 9.16 10.83
CA MET A 80 -0.42 10.10 10.41
C MET A 80 -1.79 9.66 10.92
N VAL A 81 -2.62 10.58 11.39
CA VAL A 81 -4.01 10.29 11.79
C VAL A 81 -4.94 10.72 10.68
N LEU A 82 -5.74 9.79 10.16
CA LEU A 82 -6.81 10.08 9.22
C LEU A 82 -8.11 10.34 9.98
N ASP A 83 -8.84 11.36 9.56
CA ASP A 83 -10.24 11.53 9.98
C ASP A 83 -11.06 10.34 9.45
N ALA A 84 -12.03 9.84 10.22
CA ALA A 84 -12.87 8.72 9.80
C ALA A 84 -13.62 8.99 8.47
N ARG A 85 -13.88 10.25 8.11
CA ARG A 85 -14.45 10.62 6.80
C ARG A 85 -13.44 10.46 5.65
N ALA A 86 -12.16 10.46 5.97
CA ALA A 86 -11.05 10.31 5.03
C ALA A 86 -10.69 8.84 4.79
N ASP A 87 -11.15 7.92 5.66
CA ASP A 87 -11.15 6.48 5.43
C ASP A 87 -12.23 6.11 4.42
N ARG A 88 -11.95 6.37 3.14
CA ARG A 88 -12.62 5.60 2.10
C ARG A 88 -12.11 4.17 2.21
N ALA A 89 -12.94 3.30 2.80
CA ALA A 89 -12.83 1.87 2.61
C ALA A 89 -12.70 1.63 1.10
N VAL A 90 -11.62 0.98 0.69
CA VAL A 90 -11.43 0.51 -0.68
C VAL A 90 -12.66 -0.33 -0.99
N ALA A 91 -13.61 0.20 -1.75
CA ALA A 91 -14.66 -0.64 -2.30
C ALA A 91 -13.92 -1.71 -3.11
N PRO A 92 -14.08 -3.00 -2.78
CA PRO A 92 -13.40 -4.04 -3.52
C PRO A 92 -13.81 -3.87 -4.97
N ARG A 93 -12.84 -3.54 -5.83
CA ARG A 93 -13.01 -3.64 -7.28
C ARG A 93 -13.15 -5.12 -7.57
N VAL A 94 -14.36 -5.65 -7.36
CA VAL A 94 -14.73 -6.98 -7.82
C VAL A 94 -14.51 -6.91 -9.32
N LYS A 95 -13.48 -7.61 -9.81
CA LYS A 95 -13.15 -7.61 -11.22
C LYS A 95 -14.42 -8.00 -11.96
N LEU A 96 -14.78 -7.23 -12.99
CA LEU A 96 -15.97 -7.46 -13.81
C LEU A 96 -16.04 -8.95 -14.25
N PHE A 97 -14.88 -9.56 -14.51
CA PHE A 97 -14.73 -10.99 -14.77
C PHE A 97 -15.20 -11.92 -13.66
N THR A 98 -15.01 -11.58 -12.38
CA THR A 98 -15.50 -12.36 -11.24
C THR A 98 -17.02 -12.28 -11.14
N LEU A 99 -17.61 -11.09 -11.36
CA LEU A 99 -19.07 -10.94 -11.45
C LEU A 99 -19.65 -11.70 -12.64
N LEU A 100 -18.99 -11.64 -13.81
CA LEU A 100 -19.37 -12.41 -14.99
C LEU A 100 -19.30 -13.92 -14.71
N ARG A 101 -18.25 -14.41 -14.04
CA ARG A 101 -18.12 -15.83 -13.66
C ARG A 101 -19.23 -16.26 -12.71
N VAL A 102 -19.57 -15.45 -11.70
CA VAL A 102 -20.67 -15.75 -10.77
C VAL A 102 -22.02 -15.77 -11.49
N ALA A 103 -22.25 -14.85 -12.43
CA ALA A 103 -23.48 -14.87 -13.23
C ALA A 103 -23.56 -16.11 -14.15
N VAL A 104 -22.49 -16.46 -14.86
CA VAL A 104 -22.48 -17.60 -15.78
C VAL A 104 -22.59 -18.95 -15.04
N PHE A 105 -21.87 -19.13 -13.93
CA PHE A 105 -21.89 -20.38 -13.17
C PHE A 105 -23.06 -20.47 -12.17
N GLY A 106 -23.51 -19.34 -11.60
CA GLY A 106 -24.65 -19.29 -10.67
C GLY A 106 -25.99 -19.53 -11.36
N TYR A 107 -26.17 -19.08 -12.61
CA TYR A 107 -27.37 -19.38 -13.39
C TYR A 107 -27.44 -20.84 -13.87
N GLY A 108 -26.31 -21.56 -13.96
CA GLY A 108 -26.29 -22.97 -14.35
C GLY A 108 -26.97 -23.91 -13.34
N ALA A 109 -26.88 -23.59 -12.04
CA ALA A 109 -27.48 -24.41 -10.98
C ALA A 109 -29.02 -24.27 -10.91
N LEU A 110 -29.57 -23.12 -11.32
CA LEU A 110 -31.02 -22.89 -11.32
C LEU A 110 -31.72 -23.44 -12.58
N PHE A 111 -31.01 -23.60 -13.70
CA PHE A 111 -31.63 -24.02 -14.97
C PHE A 111 -31.41 -25.50 -15.34
N PHE A 112 -30.39 -26.19 -14.80
CA PHE A 112 -30.10 -27.60 -15.18
C PHE A 112 -30.28 -28.64 -14.06
N GLY A 113 -30.68 -28.25 -12.85
CA GLY A 113 -30.85 -29.16 -11.70
C GLY A 113 -32.20 -29.91 -11.61
N GLY A 114 -32.95 -30.05 -12.71
CA GLY A 114 -34.36 -30.45 -12.68
C GLY A 114 -34.74 -31.75 -13.41
N ARG A 115 -33.84 -32.73 -13.56
CA ARG A 115 -34.19 -34.04 -14.15
C ARG A 115 -33.55 -35.23 -13.42
N HIS A 116 -33.93 -35.43 -12.16
CA HIS A 116 -33.86 -36.76 -11.54
C HIS A 116 -35.08 -36.97 -10.63
N ALA A 117 -36.19 -37.44 -11.20
CA ALA A 117 -37.16 -38.34 -10.58
C ALA A 117 -38.38 -38.57 -11.49
N VAL A 118 -38.84 -39.83 -11.52
CA VAL A 118 -40.09 -40.36 -12.11
C VAL A 118 -40.01 -40.55 -13.65
N ARG A 119 -40.04 -41.76 -14.23
CA ARG A 119 -40.60 -43.06 -13.84
C ARG A 119 -39.83 -44.16 -14.57
#